data_AF-A0A3M2CMY5-F1
#
_entry.id   AF-A0A3M2CMY5-F1
#
_cell.length_a   1.000
_cell.length_b   1.000
_cell.length_c   1.000
_cell.angle_alpha   90.00
_cell.angle_beta   90.00
_cell.angle_gamma   90.00
#
_symmetry.space_group_name_H-M   'P 1'
#
loop_
_entity.id
_entity.type
_entity.pdbx_description
1 polymer ?
#
loop_
_entity_poly.entity_id
_entity_poly.type
_entity_poly.pdbx_seq_one_letter_code
_entity_poly.pdbx_strand_id
1 'polypeptide(L)'
;MATLAGCVGYTTYPPPESGRSADAAINTLNAPPASDVVFAAVRYVTSRWPAAGPYAINLPADMDTKRARYVFDLLKDPDASPVTAESIEAGRPVYHVSRVWIRGAYAEVDVFRPIGDVPGPGGAPVHQLVTVTLKPNLMARWRVTGSRSSAIGLHAPPALAPRDARTLAAVGERP
;
A
#
# COMPACT_ATOMS: atom_id res chain seq x y z
N MET A 1 -1.35 1.19 -40.48
CA MET A 1 -1.65 2.07 -39.33
C MET A 1 -1.86 1.18 -38.12
N ALA A 2 -0.93 1.17 -37.16
CA ALA A 2 -1.03 0.37 -35.96
C ALA A 2 -1.83 1.14 -34.90
N THR A 3 -3.03 0.66 -34.58
CA THR A 3 -3.83 1.10 -33.44
C THR A 3 -3.24 0.49 -32.18
N LEU A 4 -2.33 1.22 -31.51
CA LEU A 4 -1.98 0.94 -30.11
C LEU A 4 -3.17 1.34 -29.24
N ALA A 5 -4.16 0.45 -29.14
CA ALA A 5 -5.21 0.52 -28.15
C ALA A 5 -4.60 0.26 -26.76
N GLY A 6 -3.99 1.29 -26.19
CA GLY A 6 -3.49 1.24 -24.82
C GLY A 6 -4.67 1.19 -23.86
N CYS A 7 -4.88 0.05 -23.20
CA CYS A 7 -5.79 -0.05 -22.07
C CYS A 7 -5.33 0.89 -20.97
N VAL A 8 -5.93 2.09 -20.90
CA VAL A 8 -5.69 3.05 -19.83
C VAL A 8 -6.44 2.55 -18.60
N GLY A 9 -5.74 1.82 -17.72
CA GLY A 9 -6.27 1.41 -16.44
C GLY A 9 -6.50 2.61 -15.53
N TYR A 10 -7.67 2.65 -14.90
CA TYR A 10 -8.01 3.60 -13.86
C TYR A 10 -8.38 2.79 -12.62
N THR A 11 -7.79 3.09 -11.47
CA THR A 11 -8.11 2.40 -10.20
C THR A 11 -8.13 3.42 -9.09
N THR A 12 -9.21 3.50 -8.31
CA THR A 12 -9.29 4.36 -7.12
C THR A 12 -9.71 3.52 -5.93
N TYR A 13 -8.96 3.58 -4.86
CA TYR A 13 -9.29 2.99 -3.57
C TYR A 13 -9.05 3.99 -2.44
N PRO A 14 -9.97 4.17 -1.48
CA PRO A 14 -11.32 3.58 -1.48
C PRO A 14 -12.16 4.10 -2.67
N PRO A 15 -13.23 3.39 -3.09
CA PRO A 15 -14.11 3.87 -4.15
C PRO A 15 -14.71 5.24 -3.79
N PRO A 16 -14.88 6.17 -4.75
CA PRO A 16 -15.52 7.46 -4.49
C PRO A 16 -17.00 7.27 -4.12
N GLU A 17 -17.50 8.04 -3.15
CA GLU A 17 -18.83 7.87 -2.55
C GLU A 17 -20.01 8.16 -3.50
N SER A 18 -19.83 8.93 -4.59
CA SER A 18 -20.82 9.06 -5.67
C SER A 18 -20.29 9.79 -6.91
N GLY A 19 -20.70 9.34 -8.11
CA GLY A 19 -20.51 10.06 -9.38
C GLY A 19 -20.21 9.15 -10.58
N ARG A 20 -20.46 9.65 -11.81
CA ARG A 20 -20.22 8.98 -13.13
C ARG A 20 -18.80 8.40 -13.32
N SER A 21 -17.86 8.66 -12.41
CA SER A 21 -16.52 8.06 -12.38
C SER A 21 -16.48 6.66 -11.75
N ALA A 22 -17.58 6.18 -11.16
CA ALA A 22 -17.69 4.82 -10.60
C ALA A 22 -17.74 3.73 -11.70
N ASP A 23 -18.30 4.03 -12.89
CA ASP A 23 -18.54 3.04 -13.94
C ASP A 23 -17.43 2.95 -15.02
N ALA A 24 -16.57 3.97 -15.13
CA ALA A 24 -15.61 4.09 -16.25
C ALA A 24 -14.18 3.59 -15.93
N ALA A 25 -13.94 3.08 -14.73
CA ALA A 25 -12.63 2.73 -14.25
C ALA A 25 -12.55 1.25 -13.88
N ILE A 26 -11.42 0.60 -14.20
CA ILE A 26 -11.05 -0.74 -13.70
C ILE A 26 -10.75 -0.58 -12.20
N ASN A 27 -11.80 -0.37 -11.42
CA ASN A 27 -11.83 0.07 -10.02
C ASN A 27 -11.47 -1.05 -9.05
N THR A 28 -10.54 -1.92 -9.42
CA THR A 28 -10.14 -3.03 -8.57
C THR A 28 -8.69 -2.90 -8.17
N LEU A 29 -8.45 -2.89 -6.86
CA LEU A 29 -7.12 -3.05 -6.27
C LEU A 29 -6.42 -4.34 -6.69
N ASN A 30 -7.14 -5.28 -7.29
CA ASN A 30 -6.64 -6.57 -7.74
C ASN A 30 -6.21 -6.56 -9.21
N ALA A 31 -6.31 -5.39 -9.88
CA ALA A 31 -5.76 -5.18 -11.21
C ALA A 31 -4.22 -5.25 -11.16
N PRO A 32 -3.55 -5.80 -12.21
CA PRO A 32 -2.10 -5.94 -12.23
C PRO A 32 -1.29 -4.70 -11.81
N PRO A 33 -1.58 -3.47 -12.29
CA PRO A 33 -0.74 -2.32 -11.92
C PRO A 33 -0.86 -1.91 -10.45
N ALA A 34 -1.95 -2.26 -9.76
CA ALA A 34 -2.18 -1.81 -8.39
C ALA A 34 -1.15 -2.37 -7.40
N SER A 35 -0.81 -3.66 -7.49
CA SER A 35 0.22 -4.24 -6.61
C SER A 35 1.62 -3.69 -6.88
N ASP A 36 1.98 -3.43 -8.15
CA ASP A 36 3.27 -2.84 -8.50
C ASP A 36 3.41 -1.41 -7.93
N VAL A 37 2.33 -0.62 -8.03
CA VAL A 37 2.23 0.74 -7.49
C VAL A 37 2.34 0.74 -5.96
N VAL A 38 1.60 -0.15 -5.29
CA VAL A 38 1.64 -0.31 -3.83
C VAL A 38 3.03 -0.75 -3.36
N PHE A 39 3.63 -1.75 -4.02
CA PHE A 39 5.01 -2.17 -3.74
C PHE A 39 5.99 -0.98 -3.82
N ALA A 40 5.96 -0.23 -4.92
CA ALA A 40 6.90 0.87 -5.14
C ALA A 40 6.74 1.98 -4.08
N ALA A 41 5.49 2.28 -3.68
CA ALA A 41 5.21 3.26 -2.64
C ALA A 41 5.64 2.78 -1.25
N VAL A 42 5.28 1.55 -0.86
CA VAL A 42 5.66 0.96 0.42
C VAL A 42 7.18 0.88 0.53
N ARG A 43 7.87 0.33 -0.49
CA ARG A 43 9.32 0.26 -0.53
C ARG A 43 9.96 1.63 -0.34
N TYR A 44 9.45 2.66 -1.02
CA TYR A 44 9.98 4.02 -0.88
C TYR A 44 9.84 4.55 0.55
N VAL A 45 8.66 4.37 1.16
CA VAL A 45 8.37 4.88 2.51
C VAL A 45 9.16 4.13 3.57
N THR A 46 9.24 2.80 3.51
CA THR A 46 10.01 2.00 4.48
C THR A 46 11.52 2.21 4.32
N SER A 47 12.01 2.42 3.11
CA SER A 47 13.44 2.74 2.89
C SER A 47 13.81 4.15 3.39
N ARG A 48 12.90 5.12 3.24
CA ARG A 48 13.15 6.52 3.61
C ARG A 48 12.96 6.78 5.10
N TRP A 49 12.02 6.08 5.72
CA TRP A 49 11.70 6.17 7.15
C TRP A 49 11.58 4.76 7.72
N PRO A 50 12.70 4.07 7.95
CA PRO A 50 12.70 2.71 8.46
C PRO A 50 12.14 2.65 9.88
N ALA A 51 11.44 1.56 10.18
CA ALA A 51 11.08 1.20 11.54
C ALA A 51 12.30 0.62 12.28
N ALA A 52 12.29 0.72 13.61
CA ALA A 52 13.28 0.03 14.43
C ALA A 52 12.90 -1.46 14.53
N GLY A 53 13.57 -2.32 13.76
CA GLY A 53 13.35 -3.76 13.76
C GLY A 53 12.11 -4.22 12.97
N PRO A 54 11.59 -5.43 13.26
CA PRO A 54 10.47 -6.02 12.52
C PRO A 54 9.23 -5.15 12.52
N TYR A 55 8.60 -5.00 11.36
CA TYR A 55 7.44 -4.14 11.15
C TYR A 55 6.34 -4.85 10.36
N ALA A 56 5.12 -4.38 10.54
CA ALA A 56 3.96 -4.89 9.82
C ALA A 56 3.49 -3.91 8.74
N ILE A 57 2.90 -4.44 7.67
CA ILE A 57 2.25 -3.65 6.62
C ILE A 57 0.77 -4.03 6.57
N ASN A 58 -0.08 -3.04 6.87
CA ASN A 58 -1.52 -3.09 6.68
C ASN A 58 -1.86 -2.67 5.25
N LEU A 59 -2.01 -3.66 4.37
CA LEU A 59 -2.46 -3.47 2.99
C LEU A 59 -3.97 -3.24 2.94
N PRO A 60 -4.50 -2.64 1.84
CA PRO A 60 -5.93 -2.42 1.69
C PRO A 60 -6.74 -3.70 1.92
N ALA A 61 -7.87 -3.60 2.64
CA ALA A 61 -8.68 -4.77 3.00
C ALA A 61 -9.17 -5.55 1.76
N ASP A 62 -9.54 -4.84 0.70
CA ASP A 62 -10.09 -5.42 -0.54
C ASP A 62 -9.03 -5.97 -1.51
N MET A 63 -7.74 -5.84 -1.15
CA MET A 63 -6.67 -6.50 -1.89
C MET A 63 -6.71 -8.00 -1.62
N ASP A 64 -6.78 -8.81 -2.66
CA ASP A 64 -6.81 -10.26 -2.55
C ASP A 64 -5.49 -10.82 -2.00
N THR A 65 -5.53 -12.03 -1.44
CA THR A 65 -4.36 -12.67 -0.81
C THR A 65 -3.20 -12.87 -1.79
N LYS A 66 -3.48 -13.16 -3.07
CA LYS A 66 -2.44 -13.39 -4.09
C LYS A 66 -1.68 -12.10 -4.40
N ARG A 67 -2.40 -10.99 -4.51
CA ARG A 67 -1.87 -9.63 -4.74
C ARG A 67 -1.13 -9.11 -3.52
N ALA A 68 -1.67 -9.33 -2.32
CA ALA A 68 -0.98 -9.01 -1.08
C ALA A 68 0.36 -9.76 -0.99
N ARG A 69 0.36 -11.08 -1.21
CA ARG A 69 1.59 -11.88 -1.24
C ARG A 69 2.59 -11.38 -2.27
N TYR A 70 2.12 -11.06 -3.47
CA TYR A 70 2.98 -10.52 -4.52
C TYR A 70 3.72 -9.25 -4.09
N VAL A 71 3.08 -8.36 -3.32
CA VAL A 71 3.76 -7.17 -2.75
C VAL A 71 4.92 -7.58 -1.84
N PHE A 72 4.72 -8.56 -0.94
CA PHE A 72 5.78 -9.04 -0.04
C PHE A 72 6.90 -9.78 -0.79
N ASP A 73 6.55 -10.59 -1.81
CA ASP A 73 7.52 -11.29 -2.66
C ASP A 73 8.42 -10.30 -3.44
N LEU A 74 7.89 -9.12 -3.80
CA LEU A 74 8.65 -8.05 -4.42
C LEU A 74 9.50 -7.26 -3.42
N LEU A 75 8.99 -7.03 -2.20
CA LEU A 75 9.73 -6.33 -1.13
C LEU A 75 11.00 -7.08 -0.76
N LYS A 76 10.92 -8.40 -0.59
CA LYS A 76 12.05 -9.25 -0.14
C LYS A 76 12.75 -8.73 1.12
N ASP A 77 11.99 -8.07 1.99
CA ASP A 77 12.46 -7.52 3.23
C ASP A 77 12.15 -8.51 4.36
N PRO A 78 13.16 -9.08 5.05
CA PRO A 78 12.94 -10.06 6.10
C PRO A 78 12.26 -9.48 7.35
N ASP A 79 12.32 -8.16 7.55
CA ASP A 79 11.70 -7.48 8.68
C ASP A 79 10.24 -7.09 8.39
N ALA A 80 9.82 -7.15 7.13
CA ALA A 80 8.47 -6.82 6.71
C ALA A 80 7.54 -8.03 6.79
N SER A 81 6.45 -7.92 7.56
CA SER A 81 5.38 -8.92 7.59
C SER A 81 4.02 -8.32 7.24
N PRO A 82 3.04 -9.12 6.79
CA PRO A 82 1.65 -8.69 6.81
C PRO A 82 1.24 -8.31 8.24
N VAL A 83 0.25 -7.43 8.35
CA VAL A 83 -0.42 -7.21 9.64
C VAL A 83 -1.22 -8.45 10.01
N THR A 84 -0.95 -8.98 11.19
CA THR A 84 -1.61 -10.13 11.82
C THR A 84 -1.95 -9.79 13.28
N ALA A 85 -2.80 -10.60 13.94
CA ALA A 85 -3.10 -10.41 15.36
C ALA A 85 -1.81 -10.44 16.21
N GLU A 86 -0.90 -11.37 15.91
CA GLU A 86 0.36 -11.52 16.62
C GLU A 86 1.28 -10.29 16.44
N SER A 87 1.29 -9.69 15.24
CA SER A 87 2.07 -8.46 15.00
C SER A 87 1.54 -7.26 15.78
N ILE A 88 0.22 -7.20 15.98
CA ILE A 88 -0.47 -6.15 16.73
C ILE A 88 -0.20 -6.31 18.22
N GLU A 89 -0.36 -7.54 18.75
CA GLU A 89 -0.08 -7.87 20.16
C GLU A 89 1.39 -7.63 20.52
N ALA A 90 2.31 -7.93 19.61
CA ALA A 90 3.73 -7.66 19.78
C ALA A 90 4.10 -6.17 19.71
N GLY A 91 3.14 -5.28 19.44
CA GLY A 91 3.36 -3.84 19.35
C GLY A 91 4.27 -3.44 18.20
N ARG A 92 4.32 -4.22 17.11
CA ARG A 92 5.18 -3.92 15.96
C ARG A 92 4.75 -2.61 15.30
N PRO A 93 5.69 -1.77 14.83
CA PRO A 93 5.36 -0.61 14.02
C PRO A 93 4.56 -1.04 12.78
N VAL A 94 3.47 -0.35 12.49
CA VAL A 94 2.58 -0.68 11.36
C VAL A 94 2.61 0.43 10.32
N TYR A 95 2.91 0.09 9.07
CA TYR A 95 2.69 0.97 7.93
C TYR A 95 1.31 0.67 7.35
N HIS A 96 0.50 1.69 7.07
CA HIS A 96 -0.84 1.48 6.51
C HIS A 96 -0.93 2.06 5.10
N VAL A 97 -1.42 1.28 4.15
CA VAL A 97 -1.77 1.77 2.82
C VAL A 97 -3.25 2.13 2.82
N SER A 98 -3.56 3.43 2.73
CA SER A 98 -4.95 3.91 2.86
C SER A 98 -5.61 4.24 1.54
N ARG A 99 -4.85 4.75 0.57
CA ARG A 99 -5.36 5.15 -0.74
C ARG A 99 -4.46 4.65 -1.85
N VAL A 100 -5.05 4.12 -2.92
CA VAL A 100 -4.35 3.79 -4.16
C VAL A 100 -5.12 4.42 -5.30
N TRP A 101 -4.52 5.38 -5.97
CA TRP A 101 -5.13 6.11 -7.06
C TRP A 101 -4.26 6.00 -8.31
N ILE A 102 -4.79 5.43 -9.38
CA ILE A 102 -4.10 5.22 -10.65
C ILE A 102 -4.97 5.83 -11.75
N ARG A 103 -4.39 6.73 -12.55
CA ARG A 103 -5.00 7.32 -13.74
C ARG A 103 -4.02 7.32 -14.89
N GLY A 104 -4.15 6.32 -15.78
CA GLY A 104 -3.26 6.15 -16.92
C GLY A 104 -1.80 5.99 -16.49
N ALA A 105 -0.93 6.90 -16.94
CA ALA A 105 0.51 6.88 -16.64
C ALA A 105 0.88 7.65 -15.35
N TYR A 106 -0.06 7.76 -14.41
CA TYR A 106 0.12 8.48 -13.16
C TYR A 106 -0.53 7.70 -12.02
N ALA A 107 0.14 7.68 -10.86
CA ALA A 107 -0.43 7.12 -9.65
C ALA A 107 -0.05 7.91 -8.40
N GLU A 108 -0.93 7.86 -7.40
CA GLU A 108 -0.69 8.28 -6.03
C GLU A 108 -1.02 7.15 -5.06
N VAL A 109 -0.18 6.99 -4.06
CA VAL A 109 -0.45 6.08 -2.94
C VAL A 109 -0.27 6.85 -1.64
N ASP A 110 -1.25 6.73 -0.77
CA ASP A 110 -1.18 7.26 0.59
C ASP A 110 -0.72 6.14 1.53
N VAL A 111 0.41 6.37 2.19
CA VAL A 111 1.01 5.46 3.15
C VAL A 111 1.18 6.18 4.49
N PHE A 112 0.57 5.65 5.53
CA PHE A 112 0.84 6.08 6.90
C PHE A 112 2.09 5.39 7.40
N ARG A 113 3.08 6.16 7.83
CA ARG A 113 4.24 5.64 8.56
C ARG A 113 4.05 5.80 10.07
N PRO A 114 4.53 4.85 10.88
CA PRO A 114 4.58 5.01 12.33
C PRO A 114 5.67 6.04 12.71
N ILE A 115 5.41 6.81 13.76
CA ILE A 115 6.36 7.71 14.42
C ILE A 115 6.71 7.08 15.77
N GLY A 116 7.89 6.45 15.86
CA GLY A 116 8.29 5.69 17.06
C GLY A 116 8.54 6.54 18.30
N ASP A 117 9.00 7.78 18.13
CA ASP A 117 9.49 8.61 19.23
C ASP A 117 8.41 9.49 19.90
N VAL A 118 7.17 9.45 19.38
CA VAL A 118 6.09 10.32 19.84
C VAL A 118 4.89 9.47 20.26
N PRO A 119 4.63 9.32 21.57
CA PRO A 119 3.42 8.66 22.04
C PRO A 119 2.20 9.52 21.73
N GLY A 120 1.16 8.91 21.17
CA GLY A 120 -0.11 9.57 20.89
C GLY A 120 -1.01 9.60 22.12
N PRO A 121 -2.21 10.20 21.99
CA PRO A 121 -3.23 10.14 23.02
C PRO A 121 -3.51 8.69 23.43
N GLY A 122 -3.49 8.41 24.73
CA GLY A 122 -3.71 7.05 25.26
C GLY A 122 -2.59 6.05 24.98
N GLY A 123 -1.39 6.52 24.61
CA GLY A 123 -0.24 5.65 24.30
C GLY A 123 -0.31 5.00 22.92
N ALA A 124 -1.28 5.37 22.08
CA ALA A 124 -1.41 4.85 20.73
C ALA A 124 -0.24 5.34 19.83
N PRO A 125 0.25 4.52 18.88
CA PRO A 125 1.26 4.96 17.94
C PRO A 125 0.76 6.14 17.09
N VAL A 126 1.54 7.21 17.03
CA VAL A 126 1.25 8.34 16.15
C VAL A 126 1.67 7.99 14.73
N HIS A 127 0.85 8.37 13.77
CA HIS A 127 1.13 8.14 12.36
C HIS A 127 1.27 9.45 11.60
N GLN A 128 2.07 9.42 10.53
CA GLN A 128 2.19 10.49 9.57
C GLN A 128 1.80 9.97 8.18
N LEU A 129 0.86 10.66 7.53
CA LEU A 129 0.50 10.37 6.16
C LEU A 129 1.59 10.85 5.20
N VAL A 130 2.00 9.97 4.28
CA VAL A 130 2.87 10.26 3.16
C VAL A 130 2.15 9.91 1.86
N THR A 131 1.86 10.91 1.03
CA THR A 131 1.39 10.70 -0.34
C THR A 131 2.61 10.54 -1.24
N VAL A 132 2.72 9.40 -1.91
CA VAL A 132 3.78 9.06 -2.86
C VAL A 132 3.23 9.18 -4.28
N THR A 133 3.91 9.93 -5.14
CA THR A 133 3.54 10.12 -6.54
C THR A 133 4.41 9.26 -7.44
N LEU A 134 3.80 8.46 -8.31
CA LEU A 134 4.47 7.50 -9.18
C LEU A 134 4.12 7.70 -10.65
N LYS A 135 5.08 7.40 -11.52
CA LYS A 135 4.89 7.32 -12.98
C LYS A 135 5.51 6.01 -13.50
N PRO A 136 4.98 5.41 -14.56
CA PRO A 136 5.60 4.24 -15.15
C PRO A 136 6.96 4.61 -15.72
N ASN A 137 7.90 3.67 -15.65
CA ASN A 137 9.18 3.78 -16.33
C ASN A 137 9.48 2.45 -17.06
N LEU A 138 10.37 2.51 -18.04
CA LEU A 138 10.72 1.35 -18.87
C LEU A 138 11.38 0.19 -18.09
N MET A 139 11.89 0.43 -16.86
CA MET A 139 12.72 -0.53 -16.12
C MET A 139 12.14 -1.03 -14.79
N ALA A 140 11.38 -0.23 -14.05
CA ALA A 140 10.93 -0.53 -12.68
C ALA A 140 9.40 -0.68 -12.54
N ARG A 141 8.67 -0.81 -13.66
CA ARG A 141 7.20 -0.76 -13.79
C ARG A 141 6.58 0.55 -13.30
N TRP A 142 6.93 1.01 -12.11
CA TRP A 142 6.57 2.30 -11.52
C TRP A 142 7.77 2.90 -10.77
N ARG A 143 8.03 4.19 -11.03
CA ARG A 143 9.07 4.99 -10.36
C ARG A 143 8.43 6.07 -9.52
N VAL A 144 8.92 6.24 -8.29
CA VAL A 144 8.57 7.38 -7.44
C VAL A 144 9.16 8.66 -8.05
N THR A 145 8.29 9.64 -8.26
CA THR A 145 8.64 10.96 -8.82
C THR A 145 8.50 12.09 -7.81
N GLY A 146 7.80 11.85 -6.71
CA GLY A 146 7.66 12.80 -5.62
C GLY A 146 7.02 12.15 -4.39
N SER A 147 7.11 12.86 -3.27
CA SER A 147 6.39 12.52 -2.06
C SER A 147 6.04 13.78 -1.27
N ARG A 148 4.87 13.81 -0.64
CA ARG A 148 4.44 14.87 0.26
C ARG A 148 4.03 14.26 1.59
N SER A 149 4.60 14.76 2.68
CA SER A 149 4.19 14.39 4.03
C SER A 149 3.17 15.39 4.55
N SER A 150 2.10 14.90 5.16
CA SER A 150 1.17 15.73 5.93
C SER A 150 1.73 16.04 7.33
N ALA A 151 1.10 16.97 8.03
CA ALA A 151 1.34 17.16 9.45
C ALA A 151 1.06 15.85 10.22
N ILE A 152 1.88 15.60 11.25
CA ILE A 152 1.79 14.42 12.10
C ILE A 152 0.43 14.42 12.81
N GLY A 153 -0.27 13.28 12.84
CA GLY A 153 -1.57 13.15 13.50
C GLY A 153 -2.74 13.87 12.83
N LEU A 154 -2.53 14.56 11.69
CA LEU A 154 -3.61 15.25 10.97
C LEU A 154 -4.66 14.27 10.41
N HIS A 155 -4.21 13.08 10.03
CA HIS A 155 -5.07 12.03 9.48
C HIS A 155 -4.99 10.80 10.38
N ALA A 156 -6.11 10.12 10.57
CA ALA A 156 -6.14 8.82 11.22
C ALA A 156 -5.73 7.72 10.21
N PRO A 157 -4.91 6.73 10.62
CA PRO A 157 -4.66 5.57 9.77
C PRO A 157 -5.96 4.78 9.56
N PRO A 158 -6.08 4.01 8.46
CA PRO A 158 -7.21 3.13 8.24
C PRO A 158 -7.26 2.03 9.30
N ALA A 159 -8.45 1.47 9.51
CA ALA A 159 -8.64 0.31 10.37
C ALA A 159 -7.69 -0.83 10.00
N LEU A 160 -7.25 -1.58 11.01
CA LEU A 160 -6.40 -2.75 10.81
C LEU A 160 -7.20 -3.81 10.05
N ALA A 161 -6.62 -4.35 8.98
CA ALA A 161 -7.16 -5.46 8.22
C ALA A 161 -6.24 -6.68 8.41
N PRO A 162 -6.23 -7.30 9.63
CA PRO A 162 -5.37 -8.43 9.92
C PRO A 162 -5.63 -9.55 8.92
N ARG A 163 -4.55 -10.06 8.34
CA ARG A 163 -4.59 -11.21 7.43
C ARG A 163 -4.13 -12.44 8.18
N ASP A 164 -4.79 -13.56 7.92
CA ASP A 164 -4.32 -14.84 8.43
C ASP A 164 -2.97 -15.20 7.77
N ALA A 165 -1.94 -15.33 8.60
CA ALA A 165 -0.59 -15.67 8.16
C ALA A 165 -0.57 -17.01 7.40
N ARG A 166 -1.40 -17.97 7.81
CA ARG A 166 -1.50 -19.29 7.16
C ARG A 166 -2.06 -19.16 5.76
N THR A 167 -3.07 -18.30 5.59
CA THR A 167 -3.69 -18.01 4.31
C THR A 167 -2.68 -17.37 3.33
N LEU A 168 -1.78 -16.50 3.79
CA LEU A 168 -0.72 -15.95 2.93
C LEU A 168 0.35 -16.99 2.56
N ALA A 169 0.71 -17.87 3.49
CA ALA A 169 1.67 -18.95 3.26
C ALA A 169 1.16 -19.99 2.25
N ALA A 170 -0.11 -20.38 2.34
CA ALA A 170 -0.70 -21.47 1.54
C ALA A 170 -0.86 -21.17 0.03
N VAL A 171 -0.86 -19.91 -0.40
CA VAL A 171 -1.09 -19.52 -1.81
C VAL A 171 0.04 -19.95 -2.76
N GLY A 172 1.20 -20.36 -2.24
CA GLY A 172 2.39 -20.72 -3.02
C GLY A 172 2.60 -22.21 -3.26
N GLU A 173 1.71 -23.06 -2.75
CA GLU A 173 1.87 -24.53 -2.82
C GLU A 173 1.00 -25.19 -3.90
N ARG A 174 0.31 -24.42 -4.75
CA ARG A 174 -0.41 -25.00 -5.89
C ARG A 174 0.51 -25.08 -7.11
N PRO A 175 0.84 -26.29 -7.61
CA PRO A 175 1.68 -26.50 -8.78
C PRO A 175 1.03 -26.01 -10.08
#